data_AF-A0A354FDM9-F1
#
_entry.id   AF-A0A354FDM9-F1
#
_cell.length_a   1.000
_cell.length_b   1.000
_cell.length_c   1.000
_cell.angle_alpha   90.00
_cell.angle_beta   90.00
_cell.angle_gamma   90.00
#
_symmetry.space_group_name_H-M   'P 1'
#
loop_
_entity.id
_entity.type
_entity.pdbx_description
1 polymer ?
#
loop_
_entity_poly.entity_id
_entity_poly.type
_entity_poly.pdbx_seq_one_letter_code
_entity_poly.pdbx_strand_id
1 'polypeptide(L)'
;AGLEVEGVFPPIEGLDRIIAGRIMEIKPHPHAEHLMLCRVDTGSDTIQLVSGAPNLKAGACAALALPGVMLPGGRVEAREFRGESSEGMLCSGAELGTDQWGYGDDKGILLLDGEIPAGTKLVQAIELDDRVIEIELTPNRGDCQAVINIAREVKALTGAELHLPEPVVVEEDGLTEDYVKVSIEAPDLCRRYACRLVRNIKLEPSPLWMQQRLLSAGMRSINNIVDVTNYVMLEFGQPLHAFDFDKIQGSHIIVRRGHSGEKMESLDGNVREL
;
A
#
# COMPACT_ATOMS: atom_id res chain seq x y z
N ALA A 1 1.51 -17.03 22.84
CA ALA A 1 2.71 -16.44 22.23
C ALA A 1 3.38 -15.36 23.11
N GLY A 2 2.67 -14.70 24.04
CA GLY A 2 3.24 -13.52 24.72
C GLY A 2 3.35 -12.33 23.77
N LEU A 3 2.43 -12.25 22.81
CA LEU A 3 2.27 -11.20 21.82
C LEU A 3 0.86 -10.63 22.06
N GLU A 4 0.79 -9.45 22.65
CA GLU A 4 -0.49 -8.80 22.97
C GLU A 4 -1.05 -8.15 21.71
N VAL A 5 -2.34 -8.36 21.44
CA VAL A 5 -3.02 -7.75 20.30
C VAL A 5 -3.68 -6.48 20.79
N GLU A 6 -3.18 -5.33 20.36
CA GLU A 6 -3.76 -4.03 20.69
C GLU A 6 -5.01 -3.75 19.85
N GLY A 7 -5.00 -4.21 18.59
CA GLY A 7 -6.04 -3.87 17.63
C GLY A 7 -6.17 -4.86 16.49
N VAL A 8 -7.39 -4.97 15.97
CA VAL A 8 -7.71 -5.64 14.71
C VAL A 8 -8.64 -4.76 13.92
N PHE A 9 -8.17 -4.23 12.79
CA PHE A 9 -8.91 -3.24 12.00
C PHE A 9 -8.79 -3.51 10.50
N PRO A 10 -9.74 -3.02 9.67
CA PRO A 10 -9.58 -3.09 8.22
C PRO A 10 -8.44 -2.18 7.73
N PRO A 11 -7.84 -2.48 6.56
CA PRO A 11 -6.85 -1.60 5.92
C PRO A 11 -7.34 -0.16 5.75
N ILE A 12 -8.61 0.00 5.36
CA ILE A 12 -9.29 1.29 5.21
C ILE A 12 -10.62 1.22 5.96
N GLU A 13 -10.85 2.14 6.89
CA GLU A 13 -12.07 2.18 7.67
C GLU A 13 -13.28 2.63 6.83
N GLY A 14 -14.42 1.94 7.00
CA GLY A 14 -15.70 2.33 6.39
C GLY A 14 -15.90 1.90 4.94
N LEU A 15 -14.88 1.34 4.29
CA LEU A 15 -14.96 0.90 2.89
C LEU A 15 -15.93 -0.28 2.68
N ASP A 16 -16.20 -1.04 3.74
CA ASP A 16 -17.16 -2.14 3.77
C ASP A 16 -18.63 -1.71 3.58
N ARG A 17 -18.90 -0.40 3.73
CA ARG A 17 -20.22 0.23 3.53
C ARG A 17 -20.42 0.74 2.10
N ILE A 18 -19.39 0.65 1.27
CA ILE A 18 -19.39 1.09 -0.12
C ILE A 18 -19.60 -0.13 -1.01
N ILE A 19 -20.34 0.04 -2.09
CA ILE A 19 -20.61 -1.03 -3.05
C ILE A 19 -20.14 -0.63 -4.45
N ALA A 20 -19.97 -1.62 -5.32
CA ALA A 20 -19.81 -1.41 -6.75
C ALA A 20 -21.19 -1.17 -7.37
N GLY A 21 -21.40 0.00 -7.97
CA GLY A 21 -22.60 0.33 -8.75
C GLY A 21 -22.28 0.33 -10.25
N ARG A 22 -23.21 -0.17 -11.08
CA ARG A 22 -23.06 -0.15 -12.54
C ARG A 22 -23.81 1.02 -13.15
N ILE A 23 -23.11 1.89 -13.86
CA ILE A 23 -23.73 3.06 -14.51
C ILE A 23 -24.46 2.57 -15.76
N MET A 24 -25.79 2.56 -15.73
CA MET A 24 -26.62 2.05 -16.82
C MET A 24 -26.85 3.10 -17.90
N GLU A 25 -27.13 4.34 -17.50
CA GLU A 25 -27.45 5.44 -18.40
C GLU A 25 -26.90 6.75 -17.86
N ILE A 26 -26.44 7.64 -18.76
CA ILE A 26 -25.97 8.98 -18.44
C ILE A 26 -26.72 9.98 -19.32
N LYS A 27 -27.33 11.00 -18.72
CA LYS A 27 -28.05 12.09 -19.39
C LYS A 27 -27.57 13.44 -18.88
N PRO A 28 -27.52 14.49 -19.72
CA PRO A 28 -27.27 15.85 -19.25
C PRO A 28 -28.34 16.31 -18.25
N HIS A 29 -27.93 17.01 -17.20
CA HIS A 29 -28.88 17.59 -16.24
C HIS A 29 -29.65 18.76 -16.88
N PRO A 30 -31.00 18.80 -16.83
CA PRO A 30 -31.80 19.79 -17.55
C PRO A 30 -31.57 21.24 -17.08
N HIS A 31 -31.17 21.41 -15.82
CA HIS A 31 -30.96 22.70 -15.18
C HIS A 31 -29.50 22.99 -14.74
N ALA A 32 -28.51 22.22 -15.23
CA ALA A 32 -27.10 22.43 -14.89
C ALA A 32 -26.15 21.90 -15.98
N GLU A 33 -25.30 22.79 -16.52
CA GLU A 33 -24.43 22.47 -17.66
C GLU A 33 -23.29 21.49 -17.33
N HIS A 34 -22.84 21.44 -16.07
CA HIS A 34 -21.71 20.60 -15.64
C HIS A 34 -22.13 19.35 -14.85
N LEU A 35 -23.43 19.07 -14.77
CA LEU A 35 -23.94 17.91 -14.03
C LEU A 35 -24.60 16.93 -14.98
N MET A 36 -24.48 15.66 -14.64
CA MET A 36 -25.08 14.54 -15.34
C MET A 36 -26.02 13.80 -14.40
N LEU A 37 -27.15 13.35 -14.94
CA LEU A 37 -28.05 12.38 -14.33
C LEU A 37 -27.58 10.99 -14.71
N CYS A 38 -27.22 10.19 -13.71
CA CYS A 38 -26.78 8.82 -13.88
C CYS A 38 -27.85 7.89 -13.31
N ARG A 39 -28.31 6.93 -14.11
CA ARG A 39 -29.04 5.76 -13.59
C ARG A 39 -28.03 4.68 -13.26
N VAL A 40 -28.00 4.25 -12.01
CA VAL A 40 -27.01 3.29 -11.51
C VAL A 40 -27.73 2.07 -10.93
N ASP A 41 -27.34 0.89 -11.38
CA ASP A 41 -27.75 -0.39 -10.83
C ASP A 41 -26.92 -0.69 -9.57
N THR A 42 -27.61 -0.92 -8.45
CA THR A 42 -27.03 -1.22 -7.13
C THR A 42 -26.95 -2.72 -6.85
N GLY A 43 -27.43 -3.56 -7.78
CA GLY A 43 -27.58 -5.01 -7.62
C GLY A 43 -28.95 -5.42 -7.06
N SER A 44 -29.60 -4.57 -6.26
CA SER A 44 -30.98 -4.78 -5.79
C SER A 44 -31.98 -3.90 -6.53
N ASP A 45 -31.59 -2.66 -6.82
CA ASP A 45 -32.47 -1.61 -7.34
C ASP A 45 -31.72 -0.77 -8.38
N THR A 46 -32.46 0.09 -9.09
CA THR A 46 -31.87 1.14 -9.92
C THR A 46 -32.19 2.48 -9.33
N ILE A 47 -31.16 3.24 -8.98
CA ILE A 47 -31.28 4.58 -8.40
C ILE A 47 -30.88 5.65 -9.41
N GLN A 48 -31.35 6.88 -9.19
CA GLN A 48 -30.85 8.06 -9.90
C GLN A 48 -29.89 8.83 -9.00
N LEU A 49 -28.75 9.25 -9.54
CA LEU A 49 -27.83 10.16 -8.87
C LEU A 49 -27.33 11.25 -9.80
N VAL A 50 -26.95 12.38 -9.21
CA VAL A 50 -26.34 13.51 -9.91
C VAL A 50 -24.84 13.44 -9.72
N SER A 51 -24.07 13.46 -10.81
CA SER A 51 -22.60 13.49 -10.76
C SER A 51 -22.03 14.52 -11.73
N GLY A 52 -20.99 15.23 -11.30
CA GLY A 52 -20.21 16.15 -12.12
C GLY A 52 -18.86 15.59 -12.56
N ALA A 53 -18.61 14.30 -12.32
CA ALA A 53 -17.30 13.72 -12.58
C ALA A 53 -17.01 13.66 -14.09
N PRO A 54 -15.79 14.07 -14.52
CA PRO A 54 -15.47 14.17 -15.95
C PRO A 54 -15.30 12.80 -16.63
N ASN A 55 -15.10 11.74 -15.85
CA ASN A 55 -14.79 10.38 -16.32
C ASN A 55 -16.01 9.42 -16.27
N LEU A 56 -17.23 9.94 -16.21
CA LEU A 56 -18.45 9.13 -16.24
C LEU A 56 -18.57 8.33 -17.55
N LYS A 57 -18.88 7.03 -17.43
CA LYS A 57 -18.99 6.12 -18.57
C LYS A 57 -20.13 5.12 -18.38
N ALA A 58 -21.09 5.10 -19.31
CA ALA A 58 -22.16 4.11 -19.31
C ALA A 58 -21.59 2.70 -19.52
N GLY A 59 -22.14 1.74 -18.79
CA GLY A 59 -21.67 0.35 -18.70
C GLY A 59 -20.54 0.13 -17.69
N ALA A 60 -19.90 1.18 -17.16
CA ALA A 60 -18.79 1.04 -16.21
C ALA A 60 -19.30 0.74 -14.79
N CYS A 61 -18.51 -0.02 -14.03
CA CYS A 61 -18.66 -0.15 -12.59
C CYS A 61 -17.86 0.94 -11.87
N ALA A 62 -18.42 1.48 -10.81
CA ALA A 62 -17.79 2.53 -10.01
C ALA A 62 -18.13 2.36 -8.53
N ALA A 63 -17.30 2.93 -7.65
CA ALA A 63 -17.59 2.97 -6.23
C ALA A 63 -18.83 3.86 -5.95
N LEU A 64 -19.81 3.28 -5.28
CA LEU A 64 -21.10 3.89 -4.98
C LEU A 64 -21.37 3.87 -3.47
N ALA A 65 -21.56 5.06 -2.91
CA ALA A 65 -22.08 5.25 -1.57
C ALA A 65 -23.60 5.50 -1.61
N LEU A 66 -24.35 4.64 -0.93
CA LEU A 66 -25.81 4.77 -0.80
C LEU A 66 -26.19 5.80 0.28
N PRO A 67 -27.42 6.34 0.26
CA PRO A 67 -27.91 7.22 1.30
C PRO A 67 -27.79 6.57 2.69
N GLY A 68 -27.30 7.33 3.66
CA GLY A 68 -27.04 6.89 5.01
C GLY A 68 -25.57 6.52 5.28
N VAL A 69 -24.76 6.25 4.25
CA VAL A 69 -23.34 5.93 4.39
C VAL A 69 -22.57 7.14 4.93
N MET A 70 -21.67 6.90 5.87
CA MET A 70 -20.73 7.90 6.39
C MET A 70 -19.41 7.81 5.62
N LEU A 71 -19.04 8.88 4.93
CA LEU A 71 -17.72 9.08 4.33
C LEU A 71 -16.87 10.00 5.23
N PRO A 72 -15.54 10.06 5.05
CA PRO A 72 -14.68 11.02 5.75
C PRO A 72 -15.16 12.48 5.61
N GLY A 73 -15.75 12.83 4.46
CA GLY A 73 -16.30 14.16 4.18
C GLY A 73 -17.71 14.43 4.73
N GLY A 74 -18.39 13.42 5.29
CA GLY A 74 -19.74 13.55 5.85
C GLY A 74 -20.71 12.43 5.46
N ARG A 75 -21.96 12.56 5.90
CA ARG A 75 -23.02 11.60 5.59
C ARG A 75 -23.55 11.80 4.17
N VAL A 76 -23.66 10.72 3.41
CA VAL A 76 -24.36 10.73 2.12
C VAL A 76 -25.86 10.76 2.39
N GLU A 77 -26.55 11.75 1.84
CA GLU A 77 -28.00 11.92 2.00
C GLU A 77 -28.67 11.98 0.63
N ALA A 78 -29.90 11.44 0.57
CA ALA A 78 -30.75 11.64 -0.58
C ALA A 78 -31.22 13.10 -0.60
N ARG A 79 -30.98 13.80 -1.71
CA ARG A 79 -31.29 15.23 -1.84
C ARG A 79 -31.68 15.57 -3.27
N GLU A 80 -32.44 16.64 -3.41
CA GLU A 80 -32.73 17.21 -4.72
C GLU A 80 -31.67 18.25 -5.09
N PHE A 81 -31.17 18.16 -6.30
CA PHE A 81 -30.32 19.16 -6.92
C PHE A 81 -31.06 19.78 -8.08
N ARG A 82 -31.42 21.07 -7.93
CA ARG A 82 -32.04 21.86 -9.00
C ARG A 82 -33.24 21.14 -9.67
N GLY A 83 -34.06 20.47 -8.87
CA GLY A 83 -35.28 19.79 -9.31
C GLY A 83 -35.14 18.29 -9.64
N GLU A 84 -33.92 17.75 -9.62
CA GLU A 84 -33.65 16.33 -9.87
C GLU A 84 -33.19 15.61 -8.61
N SER A 85 -33.68 14.39 -8.37
CA SER A 85 -33.27 13.60 -7.22
C SER A 85 -31.85 13.02 -7.38
N SER A 86 -31.10 13.00 -6.28
CA SER A 86 -29.83 12.28 -6.16
C SER A 86 -29.86 11.37 -4.95
N GLU A 87 -29.94 10.07 -5.20
CA GLU A 87 -30.14 9.01 -4.20
C GLU A 87 -28.84 8.25 -3.92
N GLY A 88 -27.74 8.99 -3.74
CA GLY A 88 -26.42 8.42 -3.49
C GLY A 88 -25.32 9.28 -4.09
N MET A 89 -24.10 8.74 -4.08
CA MET A 89 -22.91 9.42 -4.56
C MET A 89 -21.94 8.41 -5.16
N LEU A 90 -21.47 8.67 -6.39
CA LEU A 90 -20.29 7.98 -6.93
C LEU A 90 -19.06 8.65 -6.35
N CYS A 91 -18.15 7.85 -5.79
CA CYS A 91 -17.03 8.36 -4.99
C CYS A 91 -15.72 8.32 -5.77
N SER A 92 -14.84 9.30 -5.54
CA SER A 92 -13.45 9.30 -5.98
C SER A 92 -12.55 8.46 -5.06
N GLY A 93 -11.33 8.17 -5.50
CA GLY A 93 -10.37 7.45 -4.65
C GLY A 93 -9.99 8.27 -3.42
N ALA A 94 -9.83 9.59 -3.58
CA ALA A 94 -9.51 10.51 -2.50
C ALA A 94 -10.63 10.63 -1.45
N GLU A 95 -11.90 10.61 -1.87
CA GLU A 95 -13.05 10.63 -0.95
C GLU A 95 -13.16 9.36 -0.09
N LEU A 96 -12.68 8.25 -0.64
CA LEU A 96 -12.66 6.95 0.03
C LEU A 96 -11.36 6.67 0.80
N GLY A 97 -10.33 7.49 0.59
CA GLY A 97 -8.97 7.26 1.09
C GLY A 97 -8.24 6.08 0.43
N THR A 98 -8.75 5.61 -0.72
CA THR A 98 -8.19 4.47 -1.46
C THR A 98 -7.07 4.87 -2.42
N ASP A 99 -6.93 6.17 -2.69
CA ASP A 99 -5.86 6.76 -3.51
C ASP A 99 -4.47 6.44 -2.94
N GLN A 100 -4.33 6.50 -1.62
CA GLN A 100 -3.10 6.12 -0.91
C GLN A 100 -2.75 4.64 -1.09
N TRP A 101 -3.74 3.82 -1.42
CA TRP A 101 -3.62 2.37 -1.64
C TRP A 101 -3.51 2.01 -3.13
N GLY A 102 -3.33 3.01 -4.00
CA GLY A 102 -3.17 2.85 -5.44
C GLY A 102 -4.49 2.75 -6.21
N TYR A 103 -5.63 3.04 -5.58
CA TYR A 103 -6.95 2.95 -6.20
C TYR A 103 -7.61 4.31 -6.35
N GLY A 104 -7.61 4.82 -7.59
CA GLY A 104 -8.22 6.09 -7.96
C GLY A 104 -7.38 7.31 -7.56
N ASP A 105 -7.95 8.50 -7.80
CA ASP A 105 -7.37 9.80 -7.48
C ASP A 105 -8.47 10.80 -7.09
N ASP A 106 -8.15 12.10 -7.12
CA ASP A 106 -9.06 13.21 -6.86
C ASP A 106 -9.67 13.83 -8.14
N LYS A 107 -9.37 13.29 -9.32
CA LYS A 107 -9.76 13.88 -10.62
C LYS A 107 -11.08 13.36 -11.16
N GLY A 108 -11.57 12.26 -10.62
CA GLY A 108 -12.81 11.62 -11.06
C GLY A 108 -13.29 10.54 -10.10
N ILE A 109 -14.39 9.89 -10.48
CA ILE A 109 -14.91 8.76 -9.70
C ILE A 109 -13.99 7.55 -9.83
N LEU A 110 -13.94 6.73 -8.78
CA LEU A 110 -13.23 5.46 -8.78
C LEU A 110 -13.97 4.47 -9.68
N LEU A 111 -13.52 4.37 -10.92
CA LEU A 111 -13.93 3.33 -11.85
C LEU A 111 -13.26 2.01 -11.45
N LEU A 112 -14.03 0.94 -11.49
CA LEU A 112 -13.57 -0.40 -11.13
C LEU A 112 -13.34 -1.21 -12.40
N ASP A 113 -12.16 -1.80 -12.51
CA ASP A 113 -11.78 -2.63 -13.65
C ASP A 113 -12.37 -4.04 -13.53
N GLY A 114 -12.74 -4.62 -14.68
CA GLY A 114 -13.27 -5.99 -14.76
C GLY A 114 -14.78 -6.12 -14.67
N GLU A 115 -15.26 -7.37 -14.72
CA GLU A 115 -16.69 -7.68 -14.62
C GLU A 115 -17.11 -7.88 -13.17
N ILE A 116 -17.37 -6.77 -12.48
CA ILE A 116 -17.85 -6.78 -11.10
C ILE A 116 -19.39 -6.75 -11.09
N PRO A 117 -20.06 -7.70 -10.41
CA PRO A 117 -21.50 -7.63 -10.21
C PRO A 117 -21.89 -6.39 -9.41
N ALA A 118 -22.96 -5.71 -9.84
CA ALA A 118 -23.51 -4.60 -9.08
C ALA A 118 -23.92 -5.08 -7.66
N GLY A 119 -23.68 -4.25 -6.65
CA GLY A 119 -23.93 -4.57 -5.24
C GLY A 119 -22.79 -5.30 -4.53
N THR A 120 -21.73 -5.70 -5.25
CA THR A 120 -20.52 -6.26 -4.63
C THR A 120 -19.91 -5.24 -3.68
N LYS A 121 -19.49 -5.64 -2.47
CA LYS A 121 -18.81 -4.74 -1.54
C LYS A 121 -17.51 -4.24 -2.14
N LEU A 122 -17.22 -2.95 -1.95
CA LEU A 122 -16.03 -2.35 -2.54
C LEU A 122 -14.74 -3.04 -2.08
N VAL A 123 -14.63 -3.36 -0.79
CA VAL A 123 -13.48 -4.12 -0.24
C VAL A 123 -13.20 -5.42 -0.98
N GLN A 124 -14.23 -6.09 -1.48
CA GLN A 124 -14.08 -7.32 -2.27
C GLN A 124 -13.71 -6.99 -3.73
N ALA A 125 -14.34 -5.97 -4.29
CA ALA A 125 -14.09 -5.53 -5.66
C ALA A 125 -12.65 -5.05 -5.90
N ILE A 126 -11.98 -4.53 -4.88
CA ILE A 126 -10.57 -4.08 -4.95
C ILE A 126 -9.61 -5.00 -4.19
N GLU A 127 -10.04 -6.21 -3.80
CA GLU A 127 -9.19 -7.19 -3.11
C GLU A 127 -8.54 -6.68 -1.79
N LEU A 128 -9.25 -5.82 -1.06
CA LEU A 128 -8.86 -5.30 0.26
C LEU A 128 -9.75 -5.84 1.40
N ASP A 129 -10.40 -7.00 1.21
CA ASP A 129 -11.19 -7.68 2.24
C ASP A 129 -10.27 -8.45 3.22
N ASP A 130 -9.45 -7.72 3.97
CA ASP A 130 -8.46 -8.26 4.92
C ASP A 130 -8.50 -7.52 6.29
N ARG A 131 -7.63 -7.95 7.20
CA ARG A 131 -7.46 -7.38 8.55
C ARG A 131 -5.99 -7.13 8.87
N VAL A 132 -5.71 -5.94 9.38
CA VAL A 132 -4.45 -5.59 10.02
C VAL A 132 -4.54 -5.95 11.50
N ILE A 133 -3.55 -6.72 11.98
CA ILE A 133 -3.42 -7.09 13.39
C ILE A 133 -2.24 -6.30 13.95
N GLU A 134 -2.53 -5.43 14.91
CA GLU A 134 -1.51 -4.63 15.62
C GLU A 134 -1.09 -5.37 16.90
N ILE A 135 0.22 -5.56 17.06
CA ILE A 135 0.81 -6.38 18.12
C ILE A 135 1.78 -5.52 18.93
N GLU A 136 1.61 -5.49 20.25
CA GLU A 136 2.58 -4.91 21.17
C GLU A 136 3.69 -5.93 21.47
N LEU A 137 4.94 -5.57 21.16
CA LEU A 137 6.10 -6.43 21.34
C LEU A 137 6.89 -6.06 22.61
N THR A 138 7.00 -7.03 23.51
CA THR A 138 7.95 -6.97 24.62
C THR A 138 9.42 -7.04 24.14
N PRO A 139 10.40 -6.42 24.83
CA PRO A 139 11.79 -6.37 24.37
C PRO A 139 12.48 -7.74 24.16
N ASN A 140 12.01 -8.79 24.84
CA ASN A 140 12.54 -10.15 24.68
C ASN A 140 12.02 -10.88 23.42
N ARG A 141 11.09 -10.30 22.67
CA ARG A 141 10.49 -10.87 21.44
C ARG A 141 10.85 -10.09 20.18
N GLY A 142 12.08 -9.57 20.10
CA GLY A 142 12.57 -8.88 18.90
C GLY A 142 12.52 -9.75 17.63
N ASP A 143 12.52 -11.08 17.76
CA ASP A 143 12.28 -12.02 16.67
C ASP A 143 10.93 -11.79 15.98
N CYS A 144 9.88 -11.46 16.73
CA CYS A 144 8.52 -11.27 16.22
C CYS A 144 8.29 -9.94 15.50
N GLN A 145 9.34 -9.16 15.23
CA GLN A 145 9.27 -8.02 14.31
C GLN A 145 9.17 -8.46 12.83
N ALA A 146 9.30 -9.77 12.57
CA ALA A 146 9.19 -10.35 11.23
C ALA A 146 7.92 -11.19 11.07
N VAL A 147 7.26 -11.05 9.91
CA VAL A 147 6.07 -11.83 9.56
C VAL A 147 6.34 -13.34 9.61
N ILE A 148 7.50 -13.81 9.12
CA ILE A 148 7.85 -15.23 9.16
C ILE A 148 7.93 -15.78 10.60
N ASN A 149 8.30 -14.95 11.57
CA ASN A 149 8.44 -15.38 12.96
C ASN A 149 7.09 -15.35 13.68
N ILE A 150 6.21 -14.41 13.34
CA ILE A 150 4.79 -14.45 13.74
C ILE A 150 4.14 -15.73 13.20
N ALA A 151 4.35 -16.06 11.93
CA ALA A 151 3.83 -17.29 11.33
C ALA A 151 4.37 -18.57 12.00
N ARG A 152 5.64 -18.56 12.45
CA ARG A 152 6.22 -19.65 13.25
C ARG A 152 5.56 -19.78 14.63
N GLU A 153 5.22 -18.68 15.30
CA GLU A 153 4.46 -18.72 16.55
C GLU A 153 3.05 -19.30 16.33
N VAL A 154 2.35 -18.87 15.26
CA VAL A 154 1.04 -19.41 14.91
C VAL A 154 1.13 -20.92 14.65
N LYS A 155 2.13 -21.38 13.88
CA LYS A 155 2.41 -22.81 13.69
C LYS A 155 2.58 -23.53 15.03
N ALA A 156 3.43 -22.99 15.91
CA ALA A 156 3.74 -23.63 17.19
C ALA A 156 2.50 -23.76 18.09
N LEU A 157 1.58 -22.79 18.03
CA LEU A 157 0.35 -22.80 18.83
C LEU A 157 -0.76 -23.68 18.25
N THR A 158 -0.90 -23.70 16.93
CA THR A 158 -2.06 -24.31 16.25
C THR A 158 -1.77 -25.68 15.67
N GLY A 159 -0.50 -26.01 15.46
CA GLY A 159 -0.08 -27.20 14.72
C GLY A 159 -0.32 -27.11 13.21
N ALA A 160 -0.71 -25.94 12.68
CA ALA A 160 -0.94 -25.73 11.25
C ALA A 160 0.33 -25.92 10.41
N GLU A 161 0.17 -26.17 9.12
CA GLU A 161 1.29 -26.18 8.17
C GLU A 161 1.85 -24.76 7.99
N LEU A 162 3.18 -24.64 7.88
CA LEU A 162 3.87 -23.37 7.65
C LEU A 162 4.55 -23.41 6.30
N HIS A 163 4.09 -22.56 5.40
CA HIS A 163 4.71 -22.32 4.11
C HIS A 163 5.60 -21.08 4.21
N LEU A 164 6.91 -21.27 4.05
CA LEU A 164 7.87 -20.17 4.01
C LEU A 164 8.16 -19.78 2.56
N PRO A 165 8.41 -18.49 2.29
CA PRO A 165 8.85 -18.06 0.96
C PRO A 165 10.22 -18.66 0.63
N GLU A 166 10.35 -19.23 -0.57
CA GLU A 166 11.62 -19.71 -1.11
C GLU A 166 12.12 -18.74 -2.19
N PRO A 167 13.14 -17.93 -1.92
CA PRO A 167 13.65 -16.97 -2.89
C PRO A 167 14.35 -17.70 -4.03
N VAL A 168 13.87 -17.48 -5.25
CA VAL A 168 14.56 -17.91 -6.47
C VAL A 168 15.40 -16.75 -6.98
N VAL A 169 16.71 -16.96 -7.07
CA VAL A 169 17.65 -15.94 -7.51
C VAL A 169 18.16 -16.31 -8.90
N VAL A 170 18.06 -15.36 -9.83
CA VAL A 170 18.69 -15.46 -11.15
C VAL A 170 20.07 -14.83 -11.03
N GLU A 171 21.11 -15.66 -11.18
CA GLU A 171 22.49 -15.21 -11.19
C GLU A 171 22.88 -14.73 -12.60
N GLU A 172 23.63 -13.63 -12.67
CA GLU A 172 24.31 -13.18 -13.89
C GLU A 172 25.80 -13.51 -13.78
N ASP A 173 26.50 -13.49 -14.91
CA ASP A 173 27.95 -13.62 -14.94
C ASP A 173 28.65 -12.42 -14.25
N GLY A 174 29.77 -12.73 -13.57
CA GLY A 174 30.62 -11.78 -12.85
C GLY A 174 30.36 -11.79 -11.34
N LEU A 175 31.43 -11.93 -10.55
CA LEU A 175 31.29 -11.97 -9.09
C LEU A 175 31.16 -10.55 -8.55
N THR A 176 30.34 -10.35 -7.52
CA THR A 176 30.20 -9.02 -6.88
C THR A 176 31.57 -8.49 -6.38
N GLU A 177 32.46 -9.39 -5.93
CA GLU A 177 33.81 -9.04 -5.45
C GLU A 177 34.75 -8.50 -6.54
N ASP A 178 34.44 -8.76 -7.82
CA ASP A 178 35.19 -8.18 -8.95
C ASP A 178 34.90 -6.68 -9.11
N TYR A 179 33.78 -6.20 -8.55
CA TYR A 179 33.30 -4.82 -8.71
C TYR A 179 33.39 -3.99 -7.44
N VAL A 180 33.13 -4.59 -6.28
CA VAL A 180 33.13 -3.89 -4.99
C VAL A 180 33.90 -4.67 -3.95
N LYS A 181 34.83 -3.98 -3.30
CA LYS A 181 35.54 -4.50 -2.14
C LYS A 181 34.78 -4.14 -0.87
N VAL A 182 34.76 -5.06 0.10
CA VAL A 182 34.25 -4.80 1.45
C VAL A 182 35.34 -5.11 2.46
N SER A 183 35.61 -4.17 3.37
CA SER A 183 36.46 -4.36 4.54
C SER A 183 35.66 -4.14 5.82
N ILE A 184 35.83 -5.02 6.81
CA ILE A 184 35.26 -4.86 8.15
C ILE A 184 36.41 -4.56 9.12
N GLU A 185 36.51 -3.31 9.56
CA GLU A 185 37.56 -2.87 10.50
C GLU A 185 37.09 -2.90 11.97
N ALA A 186 35.78 -3.04 12.19
CA ALA A 186 35.16 -3.16 13.51
C ALA A 186 34.44 -4.52 13.68
N PRO A 187 35.16 -5.67 13.63
CA PRO A 187 34.55 -7.00 13.65
C PRO A 187 33.82 -7.32 14.96
N ASP A 188 34.12 -6.58 16.04
CA ASP A 188 33.44 -6.70 17.31
C ASP A 188 32.02 -6.09 17.30
N LEU A 189 31.76 -5.13 16.41
CA LEU A 189 30.43 -4.52 16.20
C LEU A 189 29.71 -5.10 14.99
N CYS A 190 30.43 -5.44 13.92
CA CYS A 190 29.87 -6.00 12.70
C CYS A 190 30.65 -7.26 12.33
N ARG A 191 30.11 -8.45 12.64
CA ARG A 191 30.80 -9.72 12.34
C ARG A 191 30.63 -10.18 10.89
N ARG A 192 29.61 -9.66 10.20
CA ARG A 192 29.27 -10.03 8.82
C ARG A 192 28.66 -8.83 8.12
N TYR A 193 29.18 -8.56 6.93
CA TYR A 193 28.60 -7.63 5.97
C TYR A 193 28.46 -8.40 4.65
N ALA A 194 27.27 -8.39 4.07
CA ALA A 194 27.00 -8.97 2.76
C ALA A 194 26.48 -7.87 1.85
N CYS A 195 26.99 -7.84 0.62
CA CYS A 195 26.47 -6.97 -0.42
C CYS A 195 26.31 -7.76 -1.70
N ARG A 196 25.46 -7.25 -2.58
CA ARG A 196 25.24 -7.77 -3.92
C ARG A 196 25.12 -6.58 -4.85
N LEU A 197 25.82 -6.64 -5.98
CA LEU A 197 25.65 -5.65 -7.03
C LEU A 197 24.46 -6.05 -7.91
N VAL A 198 23.51 -5.13 -8.08
CA VAL A 198 22.37 -5.29 -9.00
C VAL A 198 22.45 -4.14 -10.00
N ARG A 199 22.50 -4.48 -11.29
CA ARG A 199 22.76 -3.54 -12.38
C ARG A 199 21.49 -3.28 -13.19
N ASN A 200 21.52 -2.20 -13.98
CA ASN A 200 20.45 -1.86 -14.92
C ASN A 200 19.06 -1.68 -14.26
N ILE A 201 19.04 -1.20 -13.02
CA ILE A 201 17.79 -0.93 -12.31
C ILE A 201 17.18 0.36 -12.83
N LYS A 202 15.87 0.33 -13.06
CA LYS A 202 15.06 1.52 -13.32
C LYS A 202 14.29 1.88 -12.05
N LEU A 203 14.36 3.14 -11.63
CA LEU A 203 13.59 3.64 -10.49
C LEU A 203 12.13 3.88 -10.92
N GLU A 204 11.20 3.18 -10.31
CA GLU A 204 9.77 3.23 -10.63
C GLU A 204 8.91 2.96 -9.38
N PRO A 205 7.60 3.24 -9.42
CA PRO A 205 6.68 2.76 -8.40
C PRO A 205 6.72 1.24 -8.26
N SER A 206 6.53 0.74 -7.03
CA SER A 206 6.48 -0.69 -6.75
C SER A 206 5.23 -1.35 -7.34
N PRO A 207 5.21 -2.67 -7.54
CA PRO A 207 3.98 -3.38 -7.84
C PRO A 207 2.93 -3.18 -6.75
N LEU A 208 1.65 -3.08 -7.13
CA LEU A 208 0.53 -2.75 -6.23
C LEU A 208 0.47 -3.68 -5.00
N TRP A 209 0.64 -4.99 -5.19
CA TRP A 209 0.63 -5.97 -4.10
C TRP A 209 1.67 -5.68 -3.01
N MET A 210 2.84 -5.14 -3.39
CA MET A 210 3.90 -4.81 -2.44
C MET A 210 3.56 -3.52 -1.70
N GLN A 211 3.04 -2.52 -2.41
CA GLN A 211 2.58 -1.27 -1.81
C GLN A 211 1.52 -1.53 -0.74
N GLN A 212 0.53 -2.39 -1.05
CA GLN A 212 -0.55 -2.74 -0.13
C GLN A 212 -0.06 -3.45 1.13
N ARG A 213 0.87 -4.40 0.98
CA ARG A 213 1.46 -5.10 2.13
C ARG A 213 2.27 -4.13 3.02
N LEU A 214 3.01 -3.21 2.41
CA LEU A 214 3.74 -2.17 3.15
C LEU A 214 2.79 -1.24 3.90
N LEU A 215 1.74 -0.75 3.24
CA LEU A 215 0.73 0.13 3.84
C LEU A 215 0.00 -0.58 4.99
N SER A 216 -0.33 -1.86 4.81
CA SER A 216 -0.94 -2.69 5.87
C SER A 216 -0.04 -2.86 7.09
N ALA A 217 1.28 -2.71 6.92
CA ALA A 217 2.26 -2.70 8.01
C ALA A 217 2.61 -1.28 8.48
N GLY A 218 1.84 -0.26 8.08
CA GLY A 218 2.04 1.14 8.48
C GLY A 218 3.16 1.88 7.72
N MET A 219 3.68 1.30 6.63
CA MET A 219 4.75 1.89 5.83
C MET A 219 4.23 2.45 4.50
N ARG A 220 4.51 3.72 4.22
CA ARG A 220 4.20 4.33 2.92
C ARG A 220 5.18 3.83 1.85
N SER A 221 4.65 3.47 0.69
CA SER A 221 5.44 3.17 -0.51
C SER A 221 6.16 4.42 -1.02
N ILE A 222 7.39 4.26 -1.49
CA ILE A 222 8.25 5.33 -2.01
C ILE A 222 8.69 5.02 -3.44
N ASN A 223 9.40 3.92 -3.63
CA ASN A 223 9.84 3.41 -4.94
C ASN A 223 10.28 1.95 -4.82
N ASN A 224 10.42 1.28 -5.96
CA ASN A 224 10.77 -0.13 -6.05
C ASN A 224 12.04 -0.56 -5.32
N ILE A 225 13.04 0.31 -5.14
CA ILE A 225 14.26 -0.02 -4.40
C ILE A 225 14.02 0.05 -2.89
N VAL A 226 13.50 1.18 -2.40
CA VAL A 226 13.25 1.39 -0.96
C VAL A 226 12.20 0.41 -0.45
N ASP A 227 11.14 0.21 -1.23
CA ASP A 227 10.03 -0.66 -0.87
C ASP A 227 10.47 -2.12 -0.77
N VAL A 228 11.33 -2.62 -1.67
CA VAL A 228 11.89 -3.98 -1.56
C VAL A 228 12.69 -4.13 -0.27
N THR A 229 13.51 -3.14 0.10
CA THR A 229 14.29 -3.23 1.35
C THR A 229 13.39 -3.23 2.58
N ASN A 230 12.32 -2.44 2.60
CA ASN A 230 11.33 -2.42 3.68
C ASN A 230 10.50 -3.71 3.70
N TYR A 231 10.13 -4.23 2.53
CA TYR A 231 9.34 -5.45 2.41
C TYR A 231 10.11 -6.65 2.95
N VAL A 232 11.40 -6.80 2.58
CA VAL A 232 12.26 -7.88 3.13
C VAL A 232 12.50 -7.68 4.63
N MET A 233 12.63 -6.44 5.10
CA MET A 233 12.73 -6.15 6.53
C MET A 233 11.51 -6.64 7.29
N LEU A 234 10.30 -6.37 6.80
CA LEU A 234 9.05 -6.84 7.43
C LEU A 234 8.86 -8.36 7.29
N GLU A 235 9.16 -8.93 6.12
CA GLU A 235 8.94 -10.34 5.85
C GLU A 235 9.91 -11.21 6.66
N PHE A 236 11.22 -10.91 6.61
CA PHE A 236 12.28 -11.72 7.20
C PHE A 236 12.86 -11.18 8.51
N GLY A 237 12.57 -9.94 8.89
CA GLY A 237 13.19 -9.28 10.05
C GLY A 237 14.62 -8.80 9.79
N GLN A 238 15.01 -8.67 8.52
CA GLN A 238 16.36 -8.28 8.12
C GLN A 238 16.35 -6.88 7.48
N PRO A 239 16.75 -5.83 8.22
CA PRO A 239 16.94 -4.52 7.62
C PRO A 239 18.01 -4.58 6.53
N LEU A 240 17.72 -3.95 5.40
CA LEU A 240 18.62 -3.83 4.26
C LEU A 240 18.78 -2.36 3.88
N HIS A 241 19.84 -2.05 3.14
CA HIS A 241 20.06 -0.73 2.59
C HIS A 241 20.64 -0.86 1.18
N ALA A 242 20.27 0.07 0.31
CA ALA A 242 20.77 0.15 -1.06
C ALA A 242 21.64 1.39 -1.23
N PHE A 243 22.82 1.21 -1.80
CA PHE A 243 23.73 2.30 -2.16
C PHE A 243 23.76 2.47 -3.67
N ASP A 244 23.85 3.72 -4.12
CA ASP A 244 24.17 4.04 -5.51
C ASP A 244 25.66 3.71 -5.76
N PHE A 245 25.91 2.66 -6.53
CA PHE A 245 27.25 2.13 -6.76
C PHE A 245 28.19 3.18 -7.36
N ASP A 246 27.69 4.02 -8.27
CA ASP A 246 28.49 5.04 -8.95
C ASP A 246 28.96 6.16 -8.00
N LYS A 247 28.35 6.25 -6.81
CA LYS A 247 28.75 7.19 -5.75
C LYS A 247 29.71 6.57 -4.73
N ILE A 248 29.98 5.27 -4.81
CA ILE A 248 30.94 4.61 -3.91
C ILE A 248 32.35 4.91 -4.40
N GLN A 249 33.04 5.81 -3.71
CA GLN A 249 34.41 6.17 -4.05
C GLN A 249 35.34 4.96 -3.93
N GLY A 250 36.14 4.73 -4.98
CA GLY A 250 37.10 3.63 -5.06
C GLY A 250 36.46 2.23 -5.06
N SER A 251 35.14 2.14 -5.24
CA SER A 251 34.37 0.89 -5.17
C SER A 251 34.68 0.07 -3.92
N HIS A 252 34.90 0.74 -2.78
CA HIS A 252 35.31 0.10 -1.53
C HIS A 252 34.45 0.56 -0.37
N ILE A 253 33.71 -0.38 0.21
CA ILE A 253 32.95 -0.18 1.44
C ILE A 253 33.83 -0.55 2.63
N ILE A 254 34.01 0.39 3.57
CA ILE A 254 34.77 0.19 4.80
C ILE A 254 33.81 0.31 5.99
N VAL A 255 33.51 -0.82 6.62
CA VAL A 255 32.69 -0.86 7.83
C VAL A 255 33.58 -0.60 9.04
N ARG A 256 33.61 0.66 9.47
CA ARG A 256 34.42 1.15 10.59
C ARG A 256 33.59 1.96 11.59
N ARG A 257 34.21 2.30 12.72
CA ARG A 257 33.67 3.28 13.67
C ARG A 257 33.75 4.69 13.09
N GLY A 258 32.83 5.56 13.49
CA GLY A 258 32.95 6.99 13.27
C GLY A 258 34.16 7.56 14.02
N HIS A 259 34.78 8.59 13.46
CA HIS A 259 35.80 9.37 14.15
C HIS A 259 35.14 10.49 14.96
N SER A 260 35.74 10.86 16.08
CA SER A 260 35.23 11.97 16.89
C SER A 260 35.21 13.26 16.06
N GLY A 261 34.05 13.91 16.00
CA GLY A 261 33.84 15.13 15.22
C GLY A 261 33.63 14.89 13.73
N GLU A 262 33.52 13.62 13.29
CA GLU A 262 33.17 13.28 11.92
C GLU A 262 31.75 13.76 11.61
N LYS A 263 31.56 14.39 10.45
CA LYS A 263 30.27 14.91 10.02
C LYS A 263 29.67 14.05 8.93
N MET A 264 28.39 13.75 9.07
CA MET A 264 27.63 13.00 8.08
C MET A 264 26.26 13.65 7.88
N GLU A 265 25.90 13.93 6.63
CA GLU A 265 24.54 14.35 6.26
C GLU A 265 23.66 13.11 6.12
N SER A 266 22.58 13.02 6.89
CA SER A 266 21.60 11.92 6.78
C SER A 266 20.55 12.20 5.70
N LEU A 267 19.76 11.19 5.35
CA LEU A 267 18.73 11.27 4.30
C LEU A 267 17.64 12.33 4.56
N ASP A 268 17.50 12.79 5.81
CA ASP A 268 16.63 13.90 6.21
C ASP A 268 17.24 15.29 5.95
N GLY A 269 18.45 15.36 5.36
CA GLY A 269 19.20 16.59 5.10
C GLY A 269 19.91 17.18 6.32
N ASN A 270 19.84 16.51 7.47
CA ASN A 270 20.46 17.00 8.70
C ASN A 270 21.92 16.54 8.78
N VAL A 271 22.82 17.46 9.10
CA VAL A 271 24.22 17.15 9.39
C VAL A 271 24.35 16.70 10.85
N ARG A 272 24.92 15.52 11.06
CA ARG A 272 25.17 14.90 12.36
C ARG A 272 26.66 14.83 12.62
N GLU A 273 27.06 15.12 13.86
CA GLU A 273 28.44 14.95 14.35
C GLU A 273 28.52 13.64 15.15
N LEU A 274 29.47 12.78 14.78
CA LEU A 274 29.69 11.44 15.33
C LEU A 274 30.72 11.41 16.48
#